data_AF-A0A932P9L6-F1
#
_entry.id   AF-A0A932P9L6-F1
#
_cell.length_a   1.000
_cell.length_b   1.000
_cell.length_c   1.000
_cell.angle_alpha   90.00
_cell.angle_beta   90.00
_cell.angle_gamma   90.00
#
_symmetry.space_group_name_H-M   'P 1'
#
loop_
_entity.id
_entity.type
_entity.pdbx_description
1 polymer ?
#
loop_
_entity_poly.entity_id
_entity_poly.type
_entity_poly.pdbx_seq_one_letter_code
_entity_poly.pdbx_strand_id
1 'polypeptide(L)'
;MNNIHQAFASEPALPLTLDKLFEVLDCLDPQERYEYLSPVFLVVLKRVGHQTSARDYETAYKELYQEFKSKCLTVLQSVVHQQFLAYSIVAQALAWLHIFADERHMQEAIDFQGEQIRQSEADLKAGIISRSQHEQLVRECEERFYNLPSDRRLMQDRYNAFCEKVVKRFLYYPPVTGEE
;
A
#
# COMPACT_ATOMS: atom_id res chain seq x y z
N MET A 1 -5.53 3.94 16.81
CA MET A 1 -4.53 3.66 15.75
C MET A 1 -3.25 4.42 16.09
N ASN A 2 -2.10 3.94 15.63
CA ASN A 2 -0.80 4.58 15.86
C ASN A 2 -0.81 6.03 15.32
N ASN A 3 -0.46 7.03 16.15
CA ASN A 3 -0.46 8.45 15.78
C ASN A 3 0.73 8.84 14.89
N ILE A 4 1.63 7.90 14.56
CA ILE A 4 2.80 8.11 13.70
C ILE A 4 2.44 8.68 12.32
N HIS A 5 1.33 8.27 11.72
CA HIS A 5 0.83 8.85 10.46
C HIS A 5 0.52 10.34 10.59
N GLN A 6 -0.14 10.74 11.68
CA GLN A 6 -0.50 12.15 11.92
C GLN A 6 0.77 12.97 12.16
N ALA A 7 1.72 12.44 12.94
CA ALA A 7 3.02 13.07 13.17
C ALA A 7 3.83 13.26 11.87
N PHE A 8 3.82 12.26 10.98
CA PHE A 8 4.50 12.35 9.68
C PHE A 8 3.88 13.41 8.76
N ALA A 9 2.55 13.58 8.82
CA ALA A 9 1.85 14.59 8.05
C ALA A 9 2.04 16.02 8.60
N SER A 10 2.23 16.18 9.92
CA SER A 10 2.34 17.49 10.57
C SER A 10 3.78 18.01 10.68
N GLU A 11 4.76 17.13 10.88
CA GLU A 11 6.15 17.49 11.16
C GLU A 11 7.13 16.52 10.48
N PRO A 12 7.30 16.59 9.15
CA PRO A 12 8.33 15.78 8.48
C PRO A 12 9.69 16.19 9.02
N ALA A 13 10.39 15.26 9.65
CA ALA A 13 11.61 15.55 10.39
C ALA A 13 12.85 14.96 9.74
N LEU A 14 13.95 15.70 9.87
CA LEU A 14 15.24 15.47 9.18
C LEU A 14 15.10 15.57 7.65
N PRO A 15 16.20 15.76 6.90
CA PRO A 15 16.11 15.78 5.45
C PRO A 15 15.73 14.38 4.94
N LEU A 16 14.44 14.16 4.76
CA LEU A 16 13.88 12.99 4.08
C LEU A 16 14.35 13.02 2.62
N THR A 17 15.40 12.29 2.28
CA THR A 17 15.89 12.16 0.89
C THR A 17 15.55 10.79 0.33
N LEU A 18 15.65 10.63 -0.99
CA LEU A 18 15.53 9.30 -1.61
C LEU A 18 16.60 8.34 -1.11
N ASP A 19 17.84 8.81 -0.94
CA ASP A 19 18.93 7.98 -0.44
C ASP A 19 18.63 7.45 0.96
N LYS A 20 18.15 8.32 1.87
CA LYS A 20 17.78 7.91 3.22
C LYS A 20 16.57 6.97 3.21
N LEU A 21 15.59 7.23 2.36
CA LEU A 21 14.45 6.34 2.18
C LEU A 21 14.89 4.94 1.72
N PHE A 22 15.77 4.87 0.73
CA PHE A 22 16.28 3.60 0.23
C PHE A 22 17.16 2.87 1.23
N GLU A 23 18.00 3.57 1.98
CA GLU A 23 18.77 2.97 3.08
C GLU A 23 17.84 2.27 4.09
N VAL A 24 16.73 2.91 4.47
CA VAL A 24 15.74 2.32 5.40
C VAL A 24 15.01 1.13 4.78
N LEU A 25 14.57 1.26 3.52
CA LEU A 25 13.86 0.19 2.81
C LEU A 25 14.75 -1.01 2.50
N ASP A 26 16.06 -0.81 2.29
CA ASP A 26 17.02 -1.88 2.04
C ASP A 26 17.22 -2.80 3.25
N CYS A 27 16.90 -2.33 4.46
CA CYS A 27 16.93 -3.14 5.68
C CYS A 27 15.73 -4.10 5.81
N LEU A 28 14.68 -3.92 5.01
CA LEU A 28 13.51 -4.80 5.00
C LEU A 28 13.78 -6.03 4.12
N ASP A 29 13.15 -7.17 4.39
CA ASP A 29 13.20 -8.28 3.43
C ASP A 29 12.41 -7.93 2.14
N PRO A 30 12.65 -8.63 1.02
CA PRO A 30 12.02 -8.32 -0.26
C PRO A 30 10.48 -8.41 -0.23
N GLN A 31 9.92 -9.32 0.57
CA GLN A 31 8.48 -9.48 0.68
C GLN A 31 7.87 -8.29 1.43
N GLU A 32 8.47 -7.87 2.55
CA GLU A 32 8.02 -6.68 3.29
C GLU A 32 8.01 -5.42 2.41
N ARG A 33 9.06 -5.22 1.62
CA ARG A 33 9.10 -4.10 0.66
C ARG A 33 7.94 -4.16 -0.32
N TYR A 34 7.67 -5.34 -0.87
CA TYR A 34 6.56 -5.55 -1.79
C TYR A 34 5.21 -5.28 -1.11
N GLU A 35 4.99 -5.82 0.07
CA GLU A 35 3.74 -5.65 0.80
C GLU A 35 3.46 -4.19 1.15
N TYR A 36 4.49 -3.42 1.52
CA TYR A 36 4.33 -2.00 1.86
C TYR A 36 4.25 -1.09 0.64
N LEU A 37 4.97 -1.42 -0.44
CA LEU A 37 5.14 -0.53 -1.60
C LEU A 37 4.37 -0.98 -2.85
N SER A 38 3.68 -2.12 -2.86
CA SER A 38 2.97 -2.60 -4.05
C SER A 38 2.07 -1.55 -4.74
N PRO A 39 1.34 -0.68 -4.01
CA PRO A 39 0.54 0.36 -4.66
C PRO A 39 1.40 1.47 -5.26
N VAL A 40 2.54 1.76 -4.64
CA VAL A 40 3.51 2.75 -5.14
C VAL A 40 4.22 2.21 -6.38
N PHE A 41 4.54 0.92 -6.42
CA PHE A 41 5.08 0.26 -7.61
C PHE A 41 4.12 0.39 -8.80
N LEU A 42 2.81 0.19 -8.58
CA LEU A 42 1.81 0.38 -9.62
C LEU A 42 1.84 1.82 -10.17
N VAL A 43 1.96 2.83 -9.32
CA VAL A 43 1.96 4.23 -9.73
C VAL A 43 3.24 4.63 -10.45
N VAL A 44 4.40 4.23 -9.92
CA VAL A 44 5.72 4.64 -10.42
C VAL A 44 6.13 3.84 -11.66
N LEU A 45 5.85 2.54 -11.69
CA LEU A 45 6.23 1.65 -12.78
C LEU A 45 5.10 1.43 -13.80
N LYS A 46 3.86 1.83 -13.47
CA LYS A 46 2.67 1.63 -14.32
C LYS A 46 2.42 0.15 -14.69
N ARG A 47 2.81 -0.78 -13.82
CA ARG A 47 2.64 -2.23 -14.03
C ARG A 47 1.56 -2.77 -13.10
N VAL A 48 0.57 -3.45 -13.67
CA VAL A 48 -0.46 -4.21 -12.93
C VAL A 48 -0.02 -5.66 -12.85
N GLY A 49 0.36 -6.12 -11.66
CA GLY A 49 0.73 -7.51 -11.39
C GLY A 49 2.07 -7.94 -12.00
N HIS A 50 2.94 -8.53 -11.18
CA HIS A 50 3.96 -9.42 -11.73
C HIS A 50 3.31 -10.79 -11.88
N GLN A 51 3.22 -11.30 -13.11
CA GLN A 51 2.91 -12.71 -13.33
C GLN A 51 4.15 -13.53 -12.96
N THR A 52 4.42 -13.63 -11.66
CA THR A 52 5.51 -14.47 -11.16
C THR A 52 5.00 -15.89 -11.03
N SER A 53 5.68 -16.84 -11.66
CA SER A 53 5.46 -18.26 -11.35
C SER A 53 5.81 -18.50 -9.88
N ALA A 54 5.10 -19.42 -9.22
CA ALA A 54 5.16 -19.60 -7.76
C ALA A 54 6.55 -19.96 -7.18
N ARG A 55 7.55 -20.22 -8.03
CA ARG A 55 8.89 -20.67 -7.63
C ARG A 55 9.91 -19.56 -7.38
N ASP A 56 9.62 -18.29 -7.71
CA ASP A 56 10.67 -17.25 -7.70
C ASP A 56 10.20 -15.86 -7.24
N TYR A 57 9.31 -15.80 -6.25
CA TYR A 57 8.79 -14.53 -5.74
C TYR A 57 9.89 -13.62 -5.16
N GLU A 58 10.87 -14.19 -4.47
CA GLU A 58 11.94 -13.39 -3.84
C GLU A 58 12.79 -12.65 -4.88
N THR A 59 13.20 -13.33 -5.95
CA THR A 59 13.95 -12.69 -7.05
C THR A 59 13.09 -11.64 -7.74
N ALA A 60 11.84 -11.97 -8.05
CA ALA A 60 10.92 -11.02 -8.70
C ALA A 60 10.68 -9.77 -7.85
N TYR A 61 10.54 -9.89 -6.52
CA TYR A 61 10.39 -8.74 -5.64
C TYR A 61 11.67 -7.91 -5.54
N LYS A 62 12.84 -8.55 -5.53
CA LYS A 62 14.13 -7.84 -5.59
C LYS A 62 14.26 -7.05 -6.90
N GLU A 63 13.99 -7.69 -8.03
CA GLU A 63 14.05 -7.05 -9.36
C GLU A 63 13.08 -5.87 -9.47
N LEU A 64 11.82 -6.07 -9.06
CA LEU A 64 10.80 -5.03 -9.03
C LEU A 64 11.24 -3.83 -8.18
N TYR A 65 11.82 -4.09 -7.01
CA TYR A 65 12.33 -3.04 -6.14
C TYR A 65 13.54 -2.30 -6.75
N GLN A 66 14.44 -3.00 -7.45
CA GLN A 66 15.55 -2.35 -8.16
C GLN A 66 15.06 -1.48 -9.34
N GLU A 67 14.08 -1.97 -10.11
CA GLU A 67 13.44 -1.20 -11.17
C GLU A 67 12.80 0.08 -10.60
N PHE A 68 12.07 -0.05 -9.49
CA PHE A 68 11.49 1.07 -8.75
C PHE A 68 12.54 2.09 -8.31
N LYS A 69 13.63 1.65 -7.65
CA LYS A 69 14.74 2.53 -7.25
C LYS A 69 15.32 3.29 -8.44
N SER A 70 15.63 2.58 -9.52
CA SER A 70 16.19 3.17 -10.74
C SER A 70 15.24 4.22 -11.31
N LYS A 71 13.92 3.93 -11.34
CA LYS A 71 12.92 4.85 -11.85
C LYS A 71 12.81 6.12 -11.01
N CYS A 72 12.78 5.99 -9.68
CA CYS A 72 12.77 7.13 -8.77
C CYS A 72 14.02 8.03 -8.95
N LEU A 73 15.19 7.43 -9.11
CA LEU A 73 16.44 8.16 -9.38
C LEU A 73 16.43 8.84 -10.75
N THR A 74 15.83 8.23 -11.78
CA THR A 74 15.62 8.89 -13.08
C THR A 74 14.66 10.07 -12.96
N VAL A 75 13.54 9.92 -12.23
CA VAL A 75 12.59 11.02 -11.98
C VAL A 75 13.27 12.15 -11.21
N LEU A 76 14.16 11.84 -10.28
CA LEU A 76 14.94 12.83 -9.55
C LEU A 76 15.74 13.76 -10.46
N GLN A 77 16.28 13.25 -11.57
CA GLN A 77 16.99 14.08 -12.55
C GLN A 77 16.09 15.15 -13.20
N SER A 78 14.77 14.95 -13.15
CA SER A 78 13.75 15.88 -13.64
C SER A 78 13.06 16.71 -12.56
N VAL A 79 13.32 16.45 -11.27
CA VAL A 79 12.61 17.08 -10.14
C VAL A 79 13.60 17.82 -9.23
N VAL A 80 13.32 19.09 -8.93
CA VAL A 80 14.22 19.98 -8.17
C VAL A 80 14.35 19.58 -6.68
N HIS A 81 13.38 18.84 -6.14
CA HIS A 81 13.30 18.55 -4.69
C HIS A 81 13.19 17.06 -4.39
N GLN A 82 14.32 16.43 -4.03
CA GLN A 82 14.34 15.01 -3.61
C GLN A 82 13.40 14.71 -2.45
N GLN A 83 13.25 15.68 -1.54
CA GLN A 83 12.40 15.57 -0.36
C GLN A 83 10.93 15.36 -0.70
N PHE A 84 10.45 16.07 -1.72
CA PHE A 84 9.07 15.93 -2.17
C PHE A 84 8.80 14.51 -2.69
N LEU A 85 9.72 13.94 -3.45
CA LEU A 85 9.55 12.60 -4.01
C LEU A 85 9.61 11.51 -2.92
N ALA A 86 10.58 11.61 -2.00
CA ALA A 86 10.68 10.70 -0.87
C ALA A 86 9.46 10.78 0.06
N TYR A 87 8.99 12.00 0.38
CA TYR A 87 7.73 12.22 1.09
C TYR A 87 6.55 11.59 0.38
N SER A 88 6.41 11.83 -0.93
CA SER A 88 5.29 11.32 -1.72
C SER A 88 5.21 9.79 -1.70
N ILE A 89 6.35 9.10 -1.77
CA ILE A 89 6.42 7.63 -1.69
C ILE A 89 5.92 7.15 -0.33
N VAL A 90 6.45 7.71 0.77
CA VAL A 90 6.08 7.31 2.13
C VAL A 90 4.61 7.62 2.42
N ALA A 91 4.14 8.81 2.03
CA ALA A 91 2.77 9.23 2.21
C ALA A 91 1.78 8.35 1.42
N GLN A 92 2.12 7.96 0.19
CA GLN A 92 1.26 7.09 -0.61
C GLN A 92 1.18 5.66 -0.06
N ALA A 93 2.31 5.10 0.38
CA ALA A 93 2.32 3.80 1.06
C ALA A 93 1.50 3.84 2.35
N LEU A 94 1.70 4.87 3.18
CA LEU A 94 0.93 5.11 4.40
C LEU A 94 -0.57 5.24 4.15
N ALA A 95 -0.95 6.08 3.18
CA ALA A 95 -2.35 6.33 2.86
C ALA A 95 -3.04 5.04 2.42
N TRP A 96 -2.40 4.24 1.57
CA TRP A 96 -2.94 2.94 1.18
C TRP A 96 -3.10 2.05 2.42
N LEU A 97 -2.03 1.83 3.18
CA LEU A 97 -2.05 0.91 4.33
C LEU A 97 -3.11 1.35 5.37
N HIS A 98 -3.27 2.66 5.56
CA HIS A 98 -4.27 3.22 6.45
C HIS A 98 -5.71 3.01 5.95
N ILE A 99 -5.98 3.25 4.65
CA ILE A 99 -7.33 3.08 4.08
C ILE A 99 -7.83 1.66 4.31
N PHE A 100 -7.02 0.65 4.02
CA PHE A 100 -7.41 -0.75 4.18
C PHE A 100 -7.33 -1.26 5.63
N ALA A 101 -6.75 -0.49 6.55
CA ALA A 101 -6.74 -0.78 7.99
C ALA A 101 -7.90 -0.11 8.75
N ASP A 102 -8.51 0.95 8.20
CA ASP A 102 -9.61 1.69 8.84
C ASP A 102 -10.96 0.97 8.63
N GLU A 103 -11.63 0.69 9.74
CA GLU A 103 -12.93 0.01 9.79
C GLU A 103 -14.04 0.74 9.02
N ARG A 104 -13.95 2.07 8.90
CA ARG A 104 -14.95 2.86 8.17
C ARG A 104 -14.96 2.54 6.68
N HIS A 105 -13.82 2.19 6.08
CA HIS A 105 -13.76 1.78 4.67
C HIS A 105 -14.25 0.35 4.45
N MET A 106 -14.40 -0.48 5.49
CA MET A 106 -15.02 -1.80 5.33
C MET A 106 -16.48 -1.67 4.95
N GLN A 107 -17.23 -0.74 5.55
CA GLN A 107 -18.64 -0.55 5.19
C GLN A 107 -18.77 -0.08 3.73
N GLU A 108 -17.90 0.84 3.28
CA GLU A 108 -17.88 1.27 1.88
C GLU A 108 -17.54 0.12 0.92
N ALA A 109 -16.61 -0.76 1.29
CA ALA A 109 -16.29 -1.95 0.50
C ALA A 109 -17.47 -2.93 0.42
N ILE A 110 -18.20 -3.12 1.52
CA ILE A 110 -19.42 -3.93 1.57
C ILE A 110 -20.50 -3.34 0.68
N ASP A 111 -20.74 -2.03 0.79
CA ASP A 111 -21.75 -1.32 0.02
C ASP A 111 -21.45 -1.36 -1.48
N PHE A 112 -20.17 -1.18 -1.85
CA PHE A 112 -19.70 -1.27 -3.24
C PHE A 112 -19.85 -2.69 -3.83
N GLN A 113 -19.54 -3.73 -3.05
CA GLN A 113 -19.76 -5.12 -3.49
C GLN A 113 -21.25 -5.43 -3.62
N GLY A 114 -22.08 -4.95 -2.70
CA GLY A 114 -23.53 -5.06 -2.80
C GLY A 114 -24.09 -4.38 -4.05
N GLU A 115 -23.54 -3.23 -4.44
CA GLU A 115 -23.90 -2.56 -5.69
C GLU A 115 -23.48 -3.37 -6.93
N GLN A 116 -22.28 -3.97 -6.92
CA GLN A 116 -21.86 -4.86 -8.03
C GLN A 116 -22.78 -6.08 -8.18
N ILE A 117 -23.22 -6.69 -7.07
CA ILE A 117 -24.18 -7.79 -7.12
C ILE A 117 -25.51 -7.30 -7.71
N ARG A 118 -26.06 -6.19 -7.21
CA ARG A 118 -27.32 -5.60 -7.75
C ARG A 118 -27.22 -5.29 -9.24
N GLN A 119 -26.11 -4.70 -9.69
CA GLN A 119 -25.89 -4.42 -11.09
C GLN A 119 -25.81 -5.71 -11.91
N SER A 120 -25.10 -6.73 -11.42
CA SER A 120 -25.02 -8.02 -12.11
C SER A 120 -26.37 -8.74 -12.19
N GLU A 121 -27.26 -8.59 -11.19
CA GLU A 121 -28.63 -9.09 -11.27
C GLU A 121 -29.45 -8.37 -12.35
N ALA A 122 -29.28 -7.05 -12.47
CA ALA A 122 -29.93 -6.26 -13.53
C ALA A 122 -29.43 -6.69 -14.92
N ASP A 123 -28.11 -6.87 -15.06
CA ASP A 123 -27.48 -7.32 -16.31
C ASP A 123 -27.90 -8.75 -16.68
N LEU A 124 -28.07 -9.64 -15.70
CA LEU A 124 -28.60 -10.99 -15.92
C LEU A 124 -30.05 -10.94 -16.41
N LYS A 125 -30.90 -10.11 -15.78
CA LYS A 125 -32.31 -9.91 -16.20
C LYS A 125 -32.41 -9.31 -17.59
N ALA A 126 -31.48 -8.43 -17.96
CA ALA A 126 -31.38 -7.82 -19.28
C ALA A 126 -30.76 -8.76 -20.34
N GLY A 127 -30.26 -9.94 -19.95
CA GLY A 127 -29.60 -10.89 -20.84
C GLY A 127 -28.21 -10.43 -21.33
N ILE A 128 -27.59 -9.47 -20.64
CA ILE A 128 -26.26 -8.93 -20.96
C ILE A 128 -25.17 -9.93 -20.53
N ILE A 129 -25.37 -10.59 -19.39
CA ILE A 129 -24.47 -11.61 -18.86
C ILE A 129 -25.20 -12.95 -18.71
N SER A 130 -24.44 -14.04 -18.72
CA SER A 130 -24.97 -15.36 -18.43
C SER A 130 -25.20 -15.56 -16.93
N ARG A 131 -26.05 -16.53 -16.59
CA ARG A 131 -26.24 -16.97 -15.21
C ARG A 131 -24.92 -17.42 -14.56
N SER A 132 -24.07 -18.11 -15.30
CA SER A 132 -22.77 -18.57 -14.79
C SER A 132 -21.82 -17.42 -14.47
N GLN A 133 -21.82 -16.35 -15.26
CA GLN A 133 -21.02 -15.15 -15.01
C GLN A 133 -21.51 -14.42 -13.74
N HIS A 134 -22.83 -14.28 -13.58
CA HIS A 134 -23.42 -13.73 -12.35
C HIS A 134 -23.07 -14.56 -11.11
N GLU A 135 -23.26 -15.88 -11.16
CA GLU A 135 -22.93 -16.79 -10.05
C GLU A 135 -21.44 -16.82 -9.72
N GLN A 136 -20.56 -16.57 -10.69
CA GLN A 136 -19.13 -16.40 -10.44
C GLN A 136 -18.86 -15.08 -9.71
N LEU A 137 -19.43 -13.96 -10.17
CA LEU A 137 -19.25 -12.66 -9.54
C LEU A 137 -19.77 -12.66 -8.09
N VAL A 138 -20.95 -13.25 -7.85
CA VAL A 138 -21.50 -13.39 -6.50
C VAL A 138 -20.54 -14.17 -5.60
N ARG A 139 -20.01 -15.31 -6.07
CA ARG A 139 -19.01 -16.08 -5.31
C ARG A 139 -17.75 -15.28 -5.01
N GLU A 140 -17.21 -14.57 -5.99
CA GLU A 140 -16.03 -13.72 -5.80
C GLU A 140 -16.28 -12.60 -4.78
N CYS A 141 -17.47 -12.01 -4.78
CA CYS A 141 -17.89 -11.01 -3.78
C CYS A 141 -18.06 -11.64 -2.39
N GLU A 142 -18.71 -12.80 -2.27
CA GLU A 142 -18.91 -13.51 -1.00
C GLU A 142 -17.58 -13.97 -0.38
N GLU A 143 -16.67 -14.50 -1.20
CA GLU A 143 -15.31 -14.87 -0.76
C GLU A 143 -14.55 -13.66 -0.25
N ARG A 144 -14.62 -12.52 -0.96
CA ARG A 144 -14.00 -11.27 -0.50
C ARG A 144 -14.62 -10.82 0.81
N PHE A 145 -15.94 -10.84 0.93
CA PHE A 145 -16.66 -10.45 2.15
C PHE A 145 -16.23 -11.27 3.36
N TYR A 146 -16.12 -12.59 3.20
CA TYR A 146 -15.70 -13.50 4.27
C TYR A 146 -14.27 -13.20 4.74
N ASN A 147 -13.39 -12.80 3.82
CA ASN A 147 -11.99 -12.51 4.09
C ASN A 147 -11.74 -11.04 4.53
N LEU A 148 -12.70 -10.12 4.38
CA LEU A 148 -12.54 -8.70 4.73
C LEU A 148 -11.99 -8.48 6.15
N PRO A 149 -12.44 -9.18 7.22
CA PRO A 149 -11.91 -8.96 8.56
C PRO A 149 -10.45 -9.41 8.72
N SER A 150 -10.08 -10.54 8.10
CA SER A 150 -8.70 -11.04 8.11
C SER A 150 -7.78 -10.16 7.28
N ASP A 151 -8.25 -9.69 6.13
CA ASP A 151 -7.52 -8.78 5.26
C ASP A 151 -7.30 -7.44 5.97
N ARG A 152 -8.32 -6.90 6.66
CA ARG A 152 -8.17 -5.70 7.49
C ARG A 152 -7.10 -5.89 8.56
N ARG A 153 -7.15 -7.00 9.30
CA ARG A 153 -6.16 -7.26 10.37
C ARG A 153 -4.75 -7.33 9.81
N LEU A 154 -4.58 -8.03 8.70
CA LEU A 154 -3.31 -8.09 7.98
C LEU A 154 -2.83 -6.70 7.54
N MET A 155 -3.73 -5.85 7.01
CA MET A 155 -3.38 -4.49 6.63
C MET A 155 -3.08 -3.59 7.82
N GLN A 156 -3.77 -3.77 8.95
CA GLN A 156 -3.46 -3.07 10.19
C GLN A 156 -2.09 -3.46 10.74
N ASP A 157 -1.74 -4.76 10.69
CA ASP A 157 -0.43 -5.25 11.11
C ASP A 157 0.68 -4.69 10.19
N ARG A 158 0.44 -4.69 8.86
CA ARG A 158 1.35 -4.07 7.88
C ARG A 158 1.49 -2.57 8.08
N TYR A 159 0.39 -1.86 8.33
CA TYR A 159 0.39 -0.43 8.63
C TYR A 159 1.23 -0.12 9.87
N ASN A 160 1.01 -0.85 10.96
CA ASN A 160 1.77 -0.68 12.20
C ASN A 160 3.26 -1.01 11.99
N ALA A 161 3.57 -2.10 11.30
CA ALA A 161 4.94 -2.49 10.98
C ALA A 161 5.64 -1.43 10.10
N PHE A 162 4.98 -0.90 9.09
CA PHE A 162 5.51 0.17 8.24
C PHE A 162 5.76 1.45 9.04
N CYS A 163 4.83 1.81 9.93
CA CYS A 163 5.00 2.94 10.83
C CYS A 163 6.26 2.80 11.70
N GLU A 164 6.45 1.64 12.34
CA GLU A 164 7.58 1.40 13.25
C GLU A 164 8.92 1.22 12.52
N LYS A 165 8.94 0.46 11.42
CA LYS A 165 10.17 0.11 10.70
C LYS A 165 10.66 1.23 9.79
N VAL A 166 9.74 1.97 9.18
CA VAL A 166 10.04 2.97 8.13
C VAL A 166 9.74 4.38 8.62
N VAL A 167 8.48 4.71 8.88
CA VAL A 167 8.03 6.10 9.11
C VAL A 167 8.71 6.73 10.32
N LYS A 168 8.83 5.98 11.42
CA LYS A 168 9.49 6.40 12.65
C LYS A 168 10.92 6.89 12.46
N ARG A 169 11.62 6.41 11.42
CA ARG A 169 13.00 6.83 11.07
C ARG A 169 13.06 8.26 10.51
N PHE A 170 11.92 8.82 10.14
CA PHE A 170 11.75 10.15 9.55
C PHE A 170 10.93 11.09 10.44
N LEU A 171 10.68 10.71 11.69
CA LEU A 171 10.05 11.56 12.69
C LEU A 171 11.10 12.18 13.61
N TYR A 172 10.85 13.41 14.05
CA TYR A 172 11.76 14.10 14.96
C TYR A 172 11.51 13.46 16.31
N TYR A 173 12.53 12.84 16.87
CA TYR A 173 12.53 12.58 18.30
C TYR A 173 13.16 13.80 18.95
N PRO A 174 12.39 14.70 19.59
CA PRO A 174 13.03 15.63 20.49
C PRO A 174 13.81 14.78 21.50
N PRO A 175 15.08 15.12 21.80
CA PRO A 175 15.78 14.46 22.88
C PRO A 175 14.90 14.59 24.12
N VAL A 176 14.63 13.47 24.80
CA VAL A 176 14.05 13.49 26.14
C VAL A 176 15.07 14.22 26.98
N THR A 177 14.89 15.51 27.19
CA THR A 177 15.62 16.26 28.21
C THR A 177 15.16 15.67 29.52
N GLY A 178 15.93 14.71 30.03
CA GLY A 178 15.84 14.29 31.41
C GLY A 178 16.13 15.52 32.25
N GLU A 179 15.09 16.10 32.82
CA GLU A 179 15.21 16.92 34.01
C GLU A 179 15.54 15.94 35.15
N GLU A 180 16.81 15.90 35.52
CA GLU A 180 17.26 15.55 36.88
C GLU A 180 17.26 16.80 37.75
#